data_AF-E8RV28-F1
#
_entry.id   AF-E8RV28-F1
#
_cell.length_a   1.000
_cell.length_b   1.000
_cell.length_c   1.000
_cell.angle_alpha   90.00
_cell.angle_beta   90.00
_cell.angle_gamma   90.00
#
_symmetry.space_group_name_H-M   'P 1'
#
loop_
_entity.id
_entity.type
_entity.pdbx_description
1 polymer ?
#
loop_
_entity_poly.entity_id
_entity_poly.type
_entity_poly.pdbx_seq_one_letter_code
_entity_poly.pdbx_strand_id
1 'polypeptide(L)'
;MRALISATALLAASALFPGAQAKAACIPGSFAIVSGTPEEAPVQYETEHYAFRWKEGSVNKTDAVFAGETLEYIWKFYMDGTKFAVPYCDTDKKHKANINLDPSFALSGGPTGERDMGMWIHPLSLKDNWGLAHEFAHGLQGSSRGFRDSVYSGWLWENHANWMTHQLPVFRDNVHCSEMLVNFPHLYYGSTRDRYCSWQFLEYLKNEFGYEAVNRLWSDALKPGQAGYEQEDPFVVLMRTQGWSLSQLNDVFGNWALHNVNWDYINPDGSDQGQIYRKAYGSYEQRDGQRFLRVTQLDAIDTQKRQFAVPFEWAPQRWGYNIVRLFPDNGATTVTVTFRGIVQTKPANTLPGLENEPSTLAEPGSNWRWGVVAISQDGQSRISPVVDGADGDMIFPVKATDKALYLVVMGAPDVYQKIQWDQPWHSIYRYPWMASFEGAMPEGFQPGAQAPTLKGHRHPNGGGWVADGAQVAASAYVGPQARVLSGKVLDHARIEDHAVVNGGEVSGEAIVGALSLISNGVKVTDKALVKTSFMGIGQFEPGAVIRGTVKLYGDVELRGGPTLTHGAYSGFVDASSLQSPQKGGNLDEIPQEITKRSEVKWRP
;
A
#
# COMPACT_ATOMS: atom_id res chain seq x y z
N MET A 1 -18.98 -26.75 -20.90
CA MET A 1 -19.63 -27.33 -19.70
C MET A 1 -20.04 -26.15 -18.83
N ARG A 2 -21.35 -25.95 -18.65
CA ARG A 2 -21.92 -24.87 -17.85
C ARG A 2 -21.56 -25.13 -16.38
N ALA A 3 -20.76 -24.26 -15.77
CA ALA A 3 -20.50 -24.33 -14.34
C ALA A 3 -21.82 -24.01 -13.61
N LEU A 4 -22.33 -24.99 -12.86
CA LEU A 4 -23.36 -24.72 -11.87
C LEU A 4 -22.78 -23.74 -10.85
N ILE A 5 -23.41 -22.58 -10.77
CA ILE A 5 -23.18 -21.58 -9.72
C ILE A 5 -23.57 -22.25 -8.41
N SER A 6 -22.57 -22.66 -7.62
CA SER A 6 -22.79 -23.28 -6.32
C SER A 6 -23.19 -22.18 -5.34
N ALA A 7 -24.49 -22.07 -5.08
CA ALA A 7 -25.09 -21.13 -4.12
C ALA A 7 -24.85 -21.54 -2.64
N THR A 8 -23.65 -22.03 -2.32
CA THR A 8 -23.30 -22.55 -0.98
C THR A 8 -22.21 -21.77 -0.25
N ALA A 9 -21.79 -20.61 -0.75
CA ALA A 9 -20.73 -19.81 -0.11
C ALA A 9 -21.21 -18.85 0.99
N LEU A 10 -22.53 -18.74 1.29
CA LEU A 10 -23.05 -17.79 2.28
C LEU A 10 -23.61 -18.39 3.58
N LEU A 11 -23.46 -19.69 3.84
CA LEU A 11 -24.06 -20.31 5.04
C LEU A 11 -23.17 -21.33 5.78
N ALA A 12 -21.85 -21.31 5.59
CA ALA A 12 -20.94 -22.24 6.27
C ALA A 12 -19.70 -21.58 6.91
N ALA A 13 -19.78 -20.30 7.29
CA ALA A 13 -18.80 -19.67 8.19
C ALA A 13 -19.31 -19.60 9.64
N SER A 14 -20.14 -20.56 10.07
CA SER A 14 -20.25 -20.95 11.48
C SER A 14 -19.34 -22.15 11.75
N ALA A 15 -18.14 -22.13 11.17
CA ALA A 15 -17.08 -23.01 11.63
C ALA A 15 -16.74 -22.55 13.05
N LEU A 16 -17.07 -23.41 14.01
CA LEU A 16 -16.62 -23.32 15.39
C LEU A 16 -15.13 -23.02 15.38
N PHE A 17 -14.77 -21.76 15.61
CA PHE A 17 -13.41 -21.38 15.98
C PHE A 17 -13.02 -22.30 17.14
N PRO A 18 -11.78 -22.85 17.18
CA PRO A 18 -11.27 -23.39 18.43
C PRO A 18 -11.45 -22.28 19.45
N GLY A 19 -12.32 -22.51 20.44
CA GLY A 19 -12.86 -21.46 21.28
C GLY A 19 -11.73 -20.55 21.73
N ALA A 20 -11.90 -19.24 21.50
CA ALA A 20 -11.00 -18.22 22.03
C ALA A 20 -10.75 -18.59 23.50
N GLN A 21 -9.56 -19.10 23.77
CA GLN A 21 -9.19 -19.50 25.12
C GLN A 21 -9.28 -18.19 25.90
N ALA A 22 -10.17 -18.13 26.89
CA ALA A 22 -10.37 -16.93 27.68
C ALA A 22 -9.00 -16.45 28.15
N LYS A 23 -8.54 -15.32 27.61
CA LYS A 23 -7.20 -14.81 27.87
C LYS A 23 -7.09 -14.66 29.39
N ALA A 24 -6.08 -15.29 29.99
CA ALA A 24 -5.88 -15.21 31.43
C ALA A 24 -5.85 -13.74 31.84
N ALA A 25 -6.58 -13.38 32.91
CA ALA A 25 -6.55 -12.02 33.43
C ALA A 25 -5.11 -11.64 33.77
N CYS A 26 -4.71 -10.39 33.48
CA CYS A 26 -3.37 -9.94 33.80
C CYS A 26 -3.11 -10.05 35.30
N ILE A 27 -1.90 -10.49 35.66
CA ILE A 27 -1.45 -10.51 37.04
C ILE A 27 -1.49 -9.06 37.56
N PRO A 28 -2.24 -8.77 38.64
CA PRO A 28 -2.29 -7.44 39.23
C PRO A 28 -0.90 -7.00 39.71
N GLY A 29 -0.58 -5.72 39.57
CA GLY A 29 0.69 -5.15 39.98
C GLY A 29 0.71 -3.64 39.78
N SER A 30 1.60 -2.95 40.48
CA SER A 30 1.78 -1.50 40.34
C SER A 30 2.90 -1.19 39.36
N PHE A 31 2.69 -0.17 38.52
CA PHE A 31 3.69 0.33 37.59
C PHE A 31 4.80 1.08 38.34
N ALA A 32 6.02 0.54 38.26
CA ALA A 32 7.22 1.09 38.86
C ALA A 32 8.11 1.77 37.83
N ILE A 33 8.83 2.79 38.25
CA ILE A 33 9.88 3.43 37.44
C ILE A 33 11.04 2.44 37.28
N VAL A 34 11.46 2.22 36.04
CA VAL A 34 12.69 1.48 35.72
C VAL A 34 13.55 2.31 34.79
N SER A 35 14.88 2.20 34.89
CA SER A 35 15.78 2.81 33.91
C SER A 35 15.60 2.12 32.57
N GLY A 36 15.34 2.88 31.51
CA GLY A 36 15.31 2.33 30.16
C GLY A 36 16.70 2.16 29.57
N THR A 37 17.64 3.04 29.89
CA THR A 37 19.06 2.97 29.49
C THR A 37 20.00 3.58 30.56
N PRO A 38 21.33 3.34 30.51
CA PRO A 38 22.27 3.82 31.53
C PRO A 38 22.50 5.35 31.59
N GLU A 39 22.12 6.09 30.53
CA GLU A 39 22.46 7.51 30.32
C GLU A 39 21.26 8.45 30.51
N GLU A 40 20.17 7.96 31.10
CA GLU A 40 18.92 8.72 31.23
C GLU A 40 19.03 9.89 32.21
N ALA A 41 18.37 11.00 31.85
CA ALA A 41 18.17 12.11 32.77
C ALA A 41 17.32 11.69 34.00
N PRO A 42 17.42 12.42 35.12
CA PRO A 42 16.58 12.17 36.29
C PRO A 42 15.09 12.28 35.96
N VAL A 43 14.25 11.51 36.67
CA VAL A 43 12.79 11.65 36.61
C VAL A 43 12.39 12.97 37.26
N GLN A 44 11.60 13.77 36.54
CA GLN A 44 11.16 15.11 36.96
C GLN A 44 9.62 15.18 37.14
N TYR A 45 8.90 14.22 36.56
CA TYR A 45 7.45 14.08 36.61
C TYR A 45 7.05 12.63 36.30
N GLU A 46 5.97 12.14 36.90
CA GLU A 46 5.42 10.82 36.63
C GLU A 46 3.89 10.85 36.70
N THR A 47 3.27 9.91 36.00
CA THR A 47 1.84 9.58 36.09
C THR A 47 1.69 8.12 36.53
N GLU A 48 0.53 7.48 36.41
CA GLU A 48 0.37 6.07 36.76
C GLU A 48 1.25 5.17 35.87
N HIS A 49 1.24 5.41 34.56
CA HIS A 49 1.89 4.53 33.56
C HIS A 49 3.18 5.10 32.96
N TYR A 50 3.53 6.37 33.22
CA TYR A 50 4.64 7.06 32.55
C TYR A 50 5.62 7.72 33.54
N ALA A 51 6.90 7.72 33.18
CA ALA A 51 7.97 8.40 33.91
C ALA A 51 8.70 9.38 32.96
N PHE A 52 8.57 10.68 33.22
CA PHE A 52 9.16 11.73 32.40
C PHE A 52 10.52 12.16 32.94
N ARG A 53 11.50 12.21 32.04
CA ARG A 53 12.92 12.39 32.33
C ARG A 53 13.47 13.54 31.52
N TRP A 54 14.09 14.51 32.18
CA TRP A 54 14.80 15.60 31.52
C TRP A 54 15.79 16.27 32.46
N LYS A 55 16.74 17.00 31.86
CA LYS A 55 17.68 17.83 32.60
C LYS A 55 16.95 19.05 33.19
N GLU A 56 17.09 19.30 34.49
CA GLU A 56 16.44 20.44 35.13
C GLU A 56 16.64 21.75 34.34
N GLY A 57 15.54 22.49 34.12
CA GLY A 57 15.52 23.73 33.35
C GLY A 57 15.43 23.59 31.82
N SER A 58 15.50 22.38 31.23
CA SER A 58 15.45 22.20 29.76
C SER A 58 14.04 22.04 29.17
N VAL A 59 13.01 21.84 30.00
CA VAL A 59 11.64 21.56 29.56
C VAL A 59 10.64 22.43 30.32
N ASN A 60 9.62 22.90 29.61
CA ASN A 60 8.44 23.50 30.23
C ASN A 60 7.59 22.41 30.92
N LYS A 61 7.59 22.40 32.26
CA LYS A 61 6.87 21.39 33.05
C LYS A 61 5.37 21.35 32.77
N THR A 62 4.74 22.48 32.42
CA THR A 62 3.30 22.51 32.09
C THR A 62 3.02 21.71 30.82
N ASP A 63 3.88 21.81 29.80
CA ASP A 63 3.74 21.04 28.57
C ASP A 63 3.93 19.53 28.84
N ALA A 64 4.86 19.16 29.73
CA ALA A 64 5.06 17.77 30.14
C ALA A 64 3.86 17.18 30.93
N VAL A 65 3.25 17.98 31.82
CA VAL A 65 2.03 17.57 32.55
C VAL A 65 0.88 17.34 31.58
N PHE A 66 0.66 18.25 30.63
CA PHE A 66 -0.37 18.10 29.60
C PHE A 66 -0.14 16.85 28.73
N ALA A 67 1.11 16.59 28.33
CA ALA A 67 1.46 15.37 27.60
C ALA A 67 1.20 14.10 28.44
N GLY A 68 1.49 14.13 29.75
CA GLY A 68 1.19 13.04 30.68
C GLY A 68 -0.30 12.72 30.76
N GLU A 69 -1.15 13.73 30.92
CA GLU A 69 -2.61 13.56 30.93
C GLU A 69 -3.12 12.97 29.60
N THR A 70 -2.57 13.46 28.48
CA THR A 70 -2.90 12.97 27.13
C THR A 70 -2.48 11.50 26.97
N LEU A 71 -1.29 11.13 27.42
CA LEU A 71 -0.77 9.77 27.35
C LEU A 71 -1.54 8.79 28.26
N GLU A 72 -2.06 9.24 29.41
CA GLU A 72 -2.96 8.42 30.25
C GLU A 72 -4.31 8.17 29.57
N TYR A 73 -4.87 9.16 28.87
CA TYR A 73 -6.05 8.97 28.04
C TYR A 73 -5.79 7.95 26.92
N ILE A 74 -4.65 8.07 26.22
CA ILE A 74 -4.23 7.15 25.16
C ILE A 74 -4.06 5.73 25.72
N TRP A 75 -3.35 5.59 26.85
CA TRP A 75 -3.15 4.31 27.54
C TRP A 75 -4.49 3.62 27.79
N LYS A 76 -5.43 4.33 28.44
CA LYS A 76 -6.75 3.83 28.73
C LYS A 76 -7.47 3.38 27.46
N PHE A 77 -7.45 4.17 26.40
CA PHE A 77 -8.10 3.80 25.15
C PHE A 77 -7.46 2.58 24.47
N TYR A 78 -6.13 2.44 24.49
CA TYR A 78 -5.45 1.29 23.92
C TYR A 78 -5.70 -0.01 24.70
N MET A 79 -5.78 0.06 26.03
CA MET A 79 -6.08 -1.14 26.84
C MET A 79 -7.57 -1.47 26.85
N ASP A 80 -8.45 -0.47 27.02
CA ASP A 80 -9.89 -0.70 27.19
C ASP A 80 -10.67 -0.66 25.88
N GLY A 81 -10.30 0.24 24.96
CA GLY A 81 -10.98 0.44 23.68
C GLY A 81 -10.51 -0.55 22.62
N THR A 82 -9.22 -0.52 22.28
CA THR A 82 -8.67 -1.43 21.26
C THR A 82 -8.31 -2.80 21.82
N LYS A 83 -8.32 -3.00 23.14
CA LYS A 83 -7.98 -4.28 23.80
C LYS A 83 -6.56 -4.77 23.50
N PHE A 84 -5.63 -3.85 23.28
CA PHE A 84 -4.21 -4.20 23.15
C PHE A 84 -3.72 -4.85 24.46
N ALA A 85 -2.75 -5.76 24.35
CA ALA A 85 -2.27 -6.48 25.53
C ALA A 85 -1.54 -5.54 26.50
N VAL A 86 -1.93 -5.58 27.78
CA VAL A 86 -1.27 -4.79 28.82
C VAL A 86 0.21 -5.20 28.91
N PRO A 87 1.17 -4.26 28.82
CA PRO A 87 2.57 -4.54 29.06
C PRO A 87 2.80 -5.27 30.39
N TYR A 88 3.70 -6.24 30.39
CA TYR A 88 3.99 -7.05 31.59
C TYR A 88 2.77 -7.78 32.20
N CYS A 89 1.71 -8.06 31.42
CA CYS A 89 0.49 -8.75 31.86
C CYS A 89 0.75 -10.06 32.65
N ASP A 90 1.86 -10.73 32.38
CA ASP A 90 2.34 -12.01 32.93
C ASP A 90 3.14 -11.89 34.23
N THR A 91 3.27 -10.70 34.83
CA THR A 91 3.96 -10.50 36.12
C THR A 91 3.34 -9.35 36.92
N ASP A 92 3.51 -9.36 38.24
CA ASP A 92 3.17 -8.26 39.15
C ASP A 92 4.18 -7.09 39.08
N LYS A 93 5.35 -7.31 38.49
CA LYS A 93 6.39 -6.29 38.25
C LYS A 93 6.09 -5.52 36.96
N LYS A 94 5.24 -4.50 37.06
CA LYS A 94 4.88 -3.63 35.93
C LYS A 94 5.86 -2.48 35.82
N HIS A 95 6.21 -2.10 34.59
CA HIS A 95 7.18 -1.04 34.34
C HIS A 95 6.51 0.14 33.62
N LYS A 96 6.73 1.35 34.12
CA LYS A 96 6.29 2.59 33.47
C LYS A 96 7.01 2.78 32.14
N ALA A 97 6.34 3.40 31.17
CA ALA A 97 6.99 3.86 29.95
C ALA A 97 7.91 5.07 30.24
N ASN A 98 9.13 5.03 29.72
CA ASN A 98 10.13 6.07 29.91
C ASN A 98 9.97 7.17 28.86
N ILE A 99 9.61 8.37 29.28
CA ILE A 99 9.47 9.54 28.40
C ILE A 99 10.71 10.42 28.54
N ASN A 100 11.65 10.28 27.60
CA ASN A 100 12.92 11.00 27.60
C ASN A 100 12.78 12.29 26.79
N LEU A 101 13.02 13.44 27.42
CA LEU A 101 12.88 14.75 26.78
C LEU A 101 14.23 15.44 26.63
N ASP A 102 14.60 15.73 25.38
CA ASP A 102 15.83 16.45 25.04
C ASP A 102 15.64 17.23 23.73
N PRO A 103 16.10 18.50 23.63
CA PRO A 103 16.03 19.29 22.39
C PRO A 103 16.79 18.71 21.17
N SER A 104 17.62 17.69 21.35
CA SER A 104 18.27 16.98 20.26
C SER A 104 17.42 15.84 19.67
N PHE A 105 16.39 15.40 20.38
CA PHE A 105 15.53 14.31 19.93
C PHE A 105 14.54 14.77 18.87
N ALA A 106 14.07 13.82 18.08
CA ALA A 106 12.88 13.98 17.25
C ALA A 106 11.63 13.65 18.08
N LEU A 107 10.60 13.10 17.47
CA LEU A 107 9.54 12.39 18.18
C LEU A 107 9.63 10.93 17.74
N SER A 108 10.10 10.07 18.63
CA SER A 108 10.24 8.64 18.37
C SER A 108 9.86 7.81 19.60
N GLY A 109 9.45 6.58 19.37
CA GLY A 109 9.05 5.63 20.38
C GLY A 109 9.48 4.22 20.02
N GLY A 110 9.52 3.37 21.03
CA GLY A 110 9.95 2.01 20.84
C GLY A 110 10.47 1.38 22.12
N PRO A 111 11.24 0.30 21.98
CA PRO A 111 11.76 -0.42 23.12
C PRO A 111 13.09 0.14 23.63
N THR A 112 13.24 0.28 24.95
CA THR A 112 14.51 0.64 25.59
C THR A 112 15.28 -0.57 26.14
N GLY A 113 14.64 -1.73 26.19
CA GLY A 113 15.22 -3.00 26.60
C GLY A 113 14.50 -4.17 25.96
N GLU A 114 14.47 -5.31 26.65
CA GLU A 114 13.76 -6.50 26.14
C GLU A 114 12.24 -6.25 26.07
N ARG A 115 11.68 -5.59 27.09
CA ARG A 115 10.22 -5.34 27.21
C ARG A 115 9.86 -3.92 27.62
N ASP A 116 10.84 -3.11 27.97
CA ASP A 116 10.62 -1.74 28.43
C ASP A 116 10.22 -0.81 27.30
N MET A 117 9.28 0.07 27.62
CA MET A 117 8.73 1.05 26.69
C MET A 117 9.47 2.36 26.87
N GLY A 118 9.82 3.00 25.76
CA GLY A 118 10.41 4.34 25.79
C GLY A 118 9.95 5.21 24.64
N MET A 119 10.05 6.51 24.88
CA MET A 119 9.85 7.57 23.90
C MET A 119 10.96 8.60 24.06
N TRP A 120 11.43 9.17 22.95
CA TRP A 120 12.44 10.21 22.87
C TRP A 120 11.84 11.40 22.14
N ILE A 121 11.62 12.48 22.87
CA ILE A 121 10.72 13.55 22.44
C ILE A 121 11.41 14.90 22.56
N HIS A 122 11.46 15.64 21.45
CA HIS A 122 11.76 17.07 21.46
C HIS A 122 10.71 17.79 22.32
N PRO A 123 11.08 18.68 23.27
CA PRO A 123 10.10 19.33 24.14
C PRO A 123 8.96 20.07 23.41
N LEU A 124 9.24 20.63 22.23
CA LEU A 124 8.20 21.27 21.38
C LEU A 124 7.18 20.29 20.80
N SER A 125 7.52 19.00 20.70
CA SER A 125 6.65 17.94 20.17
C SER A 125 5.70 17.37 21.23
N LEU A 126 5.77 17.80 22.49
CA LEU A 126 4.84 17.38 23.55
C LEU A 126 3.38 17.79 23.30
N LYS A 127 3.14 18.66 22.30
CA LYS A 127 1.81 19.12 21.88
C LYS A 127 1.28 18.36 20.66
N ASP A 128 2.10 17.49 20.07
CA ASP A 128 1.69 16.65 18.96
C ASP A 128 0.98 15.40 19.49
N ASN A 129 -0.32 15.51 19.74
CA ASN A 129 -1.11 14.42 20.31
C ASN A 129 -1.20 13.20 19.38
N TRP A 130 -1.14 13.39 18.05
CA TRP A 130 -1.11 12.26 17.11
C TRP A 130 0.22 11.52 17.24
N GLY A 131 1.33 12.26 17.20
CA GLY A 131 2.66 11.69 17.37
C GLY A 131 2.84 11.02 18.73
N LEU A 132 2.34 11.61 19.82
CA LEU A 132 2.37 10.96 21.15
C LEU A 132 1.67 9.59 21.15
N ALA A 133 0.51 9.49 20.50
CA ALA A 133 -0.22 8.23 20.38
C ALA A 133 0.54 7.21 19.51
N HIS A 134 1.06 7.66 18.37
CA HIS A 134 1.84 6.85 17.43
C HIS A 134 3.09 6.27 18.09
N GLU A 135 3.90 7.12 18.70
CA GLU A 135 5.15 6.69 19.34
C GLU A 135 4.90 5.83 20.57
N PHE A 136 3.82 6.07 21.32
CA PHE A 136 3.45 5.18 22.42
C PHE A 136 3.02 3.79 21.91
N ALA A 137 2.33 3.71 20.76
CA ALA A 137 2.04 2.43 20.13
C ALA A 137 3.32 1.64 19.80
N HIS A 138 4.41 2.29 19.38
CA HIS A 138 5.72 1.63 19.23
C HIS A 138 6.29 1.10 20.54
N GLY A 139 6.12 1.83 21.65
CA GLY A 139 6.47 1.32 22.98
C GLY A 139 5.74 0.01 23.30
N LEU A 140 4.42 -0.02 23.09
CA LEU A 140 3.59 -1.21 23.29
C LEU A 140 3.98 -2.39 22.39
N GLN A 141 4.22 -2.12 21.10
CA GLN A 141 4.74 -3.11 20.14
C GLN A 141 6.07 -3.69 20.64
N GLY A 142 7.01 -2.83 21.05
CA GLY A 142 8.29 -3.22 21.63
C GLY A 142 8.14 -4.12 22.85
N SER A 143 7.21 -3.79 23.75
CA SER A 143 6.92 -4.56 24.97
C SER A 143 6.30 -5.94 24.69
N SER A 144 5.56 -6.07 23.59
CA SER A 144 5.00 -7.36 23.14
C SER A 144 6.07 -8.38 22.73
N ARG A 145 7.30 -7.90 22.45
CA ARG A 145 8.43 -8.67 21.88
C ARG A 145 8.13 -9.32 20.53
N GLY A 146 6.96 -9.08 19.93
CA GLY A 146 6.60 -9.60 18.62
C GLY A 146 7.38 -8.89 17.51
N PHE A 147 7.71 -9.63 16.45
CA PHE A 147 8.36 -9.11 15.24
C PHE A 147 9.69 -8.38 15.44
N ARG A 148 10.32 -8.50 16.61
CA ARG A 148 11.67 -7.99 16.86
C ARG A 148 12.63 -8.59 15.84
N ASP A 149 13.42 -7.71 15.21
CA ASP A 149 14.50 -8.07 14.28
C ASP A 149 14.06 -8.80 13.00
N SER A 150 12.75 -8.89 12.73
CA SER A 150 12.25 -9.50 11.50
C SER A 150 12.41 -8.55 10.31
N VAL A 151 13.03 -9.06 9.25
CA VAL A 151 13.22 -8.33 7.97
C VAL A 151 11.92 -8.18 7.16
N TYR A 152 10.84 -8.84 7.56
CA TYR A 152 9.53 -8.83 6.86
C TYR A 152 8.48 -7.94 7.54
N SER A 153 8.77 -7.44 8.74
CA SER A 153 7.77 -6.83 9.61
C SER A 153 7.88 -5.32 9.73
N GLY A 154 8.99 -4.69 9.30
CA GLY A 154 9.26 -3.27 9.55
C GLY A 154 8.11 -2.34 9.10
N TRP A 155 7.44 -2.68 7.99
CA TRP A 155 6.29 -1.89 7.52
C TRP A 155 5.10 -1.96 8.49
N LEU A 156 4.88 -3.12 9.16
CA LEU A 156 3.77 -3.33 10.07
C LEU A 156 3.92 -2.47 11.34
N TRP A 157 5.15 -2.23 11.81
CA TRP A 157 5.39 -1.37 12.98
C TRP A 157 4.74 -0.01 12.79
N GLU A 158 5.03 0.63 11.65
CA GLU A 158 4.50 1.96 11.29
C GLU A 158 3.03 1.92 10.92
N ASN A 159 2.63 0.93 10.13
CA ASN A 159 1.26 0.71 9.69
C ASN A 159 0.30 0.58 10.89
N HIS A 160 0.67 -0.28 11.85
CA HIS A 160 -0.12 -0.54 13.05
C HIS A 160 -0.10 0.63 14.03
N ALA A 161 1.01 1.36 14.17
CA ALA A 161 1.07 2.54 15.05
C ALA A 161 0.13 3.66 14.54
N ASN A 162 0.09 3.88 13.22
CA ASN A 162 -0.90 4.79 12.62
C ASN A 162 -2.33 4.25 12.76
N TRP A 163 -2.54 2.93 12.57
CA TRP A 163 -3.85 2.33 12.77
C TRP A 163 -4.35 2.52 14.21
N MET A 164 -3.53 2.21 15.22
CA MET A 164 -3.85 2.38 16.64
C MET A 164 -4.20 3.84 16.94
N THR A 165 -3.42 4.79 16.43
CA THR A 165 -3.68 6.23 16.58
C THR A 165 -5.01 6.63 15.93
N HIS A 166 -5.27 6.17 14.71
CA HIS A 166 -6.52 6.41 14.00
C HIS A 166 -7.76 5.87 14.74
N GLN A 167 -7.61 4.84 15.58
CA GLN A 167 -8.73 4.33 16.37
C GLN A 167 -9.21 5.32 17.45
N LEU A 168 -8.36 6.26 17.91
CA LEU A 168 -8.73 7.22 18.95
C LEU A 168 -9.91 8.10 18.47
N PRO A 169 -10.95 8.32 19.29
CA PRO A 169 -12.12 9.11 18.90
C PRO A 169 -11.80 10.50 18.36
N VAL A 170 -10.75 11.15 18.88
CA VAL A 170 -10.31 12.49 18.44
C VAL A 170 -9.68 12.48 17.03
N PHE A 171 -9.22 11.33 16.56
CA PHE A 171 -8.51 11.19 15.29
C PHE A 171 -9.28 10.39 14.23
N ARG A 172 -10.37 9.73 14.62
CA ARG A 172 -11.11 8.77 13.81
C ARG A 172 -11.72 9.35 12.53
N ASP A 173 -11.85 10.67 12.43
CA ASP A 173 -12.34 11.41 11.24
C ASP A 173 -11.21 11.82 10.27
N ASN A 174 -9.94 11.57 10.61
CA ASN A 174 -8.78 11.96 9.81
C ASN A 174 -8.07 10.73 9.24
N VAL A 175 -8.11 10.57 7.92
CA VAL A 175 -7.45 9.44 7.23
C VAL A 175 -5.92 9.57 7.16
N HIS A 176 -5.36 10.72 7.56
CA HIS A 176 -3.93 11.01 7.50
C HIS A 176 -3.38 10.72 6.08
N CYS A 177 -2.22 10.09 5.95
CA CYS A 177 -1.60 9.79 4.67
C CYS A 177 -2.22 8.60 3.92
N SER A 178 -3.26 7.95 4.47
CA SER A 178 -3.72 6.64 4.00
C SER A 178 -4.29 6.62 2.58
N GLU A 179 -4.56 7.80 2.01
CA GLU A 179 -4.88 7.98 0.59
C GLU A 179 -3.80 7.39 -0.34
N MET A 180 -2.56 7.23 0.13
CA MET A 180 -1.48 6.64 -0.65
C MET A 180 -1.81 5.21 -1.13
N LEU A 181 -2.31 4.32 -0.25
CA LEU A 181 -2.72 2.97 -0.66
C LEU A 181 -3.85 3.02 -1.69
N VAL A 182 -4.76 3.98 -1.56
CA VAL A 182 -5.88 4.19 -2.50
C VAL A 182 -5.37 4.55 -3.89
N ASN A 183 -4.27 5.29 -3.97
CA ASN A 183 -3.71 5.77 -5.23
C ASN A 183 -2.82 4.74 -5.93
N PHE A 184 -2.25 3.79 -5.18
CA PHE A 184 -1.31 2.79 -5.70
C PHE A 184 -1.68 1.36 -5.30
N PRO A 185 -2.94 0.94 -5.47
CA PRO A 185 -3.43 -0.32 -4.92
C PRO A 185 -2.81 -1.55 -5.61
N HIS A 186 -2.19 -1.41 -6.77
CA HIS A 186 -1.55 -2.50 -7.52
C HIS A 186 -0.26 -3.01 -6.86
N LEU A 187 0.33 -2.24 -5.94
CA LEU A 187 1.50 -2.64 -5.18
C LEU A 187 1.15 -3.72 -4.16
N TYR A 188 2.13 -4.55 -3.79
CA TYR A 188 1.91 -5.58 -2.79
C TYR A 188 1.53 -4.96 -1.44
N TYR A 189 0.55 -5.54 -0.76
CA TYR A 189 0.20 -5.10 0.59
C TYR A 189 1.38 -5.38 1.55
N GLY A 190 1.73 -4.38 2.36
CA GLY A 190 2.94 -4.40 3.20
C GLY A 190 4.18 -3.80 2.53
N SER A 191 3.98 -2.98 1.50
CA SER A 191 5.08 -2.27 0.84
C SER A 191 5.76 -1.25 1.75
N THR A 192 7.08 -1.13 1.63
CA THR A 192 7.82 -0.05 2.31
C THR A 192 7.47 1.32 1.76
N ARG A 193 6.90 1.37 0.55
CA ARG A 193 6.53 2.61 -0.16
C ARG A 193 5.38 3.34 0.52
N ASP A 194 4.43 2.61 1.07
CA ASP A 194 3.22 3.14 1.71
C ASP A 194 3.06 2.69 3.17
N ARG A 195 4.15 2.27 3.82
CA ARG A 195 4.14 1.64 5.17
C ARG A 195 3.30 2.37 6.22
N TYR A 196 3.30 3.70 6.24
CA TYR A 196 2.51 4.51 7.16
C TYR A 196 1.02 4.57 6.79
N CYS A 197 0.71 4.33 5.53
CA CYS A 197 -0.50 4.77 4.85
C CYS A 197 -1.37 3.59 4.36
N SER A 198 -1.01 2.36 4.72
CA SER A 198 -1.69 1.15 4.24
C SER A 198 -2.48 0.42 5.34
N TRP A 199 -2.94 1.09 6.40
CA TRP A 199 -3.58 0.43 7.55
C TRP A 199 -5.01 -0.10 7.28
N GLN A 200 -5.57 0.12 6.09
CA GLN A 200 -6.96 -0.20 5.76
C GLN A 200 -7.27 -1.71 5.83
N PHE A 201 -6.29 -2.58 5.62
CA PHE A 201 -6.51 -4.02 5.84
C PHE A 201 -6.63 -4.36 7.33
N LEU A 202 -5.91 -3.68 8.22
CA LEU A 202 -6.12 -3.83 9.67
C LEU A 202 -7.51 -3.35 10.09
N GLU A 203 -7.99 -2.29 9.45
CA GLU A 203 -9.35 -1.80 9.62
C GLU A 203 -10.41 -2.82 9.15
N TYR A 204 -10.17 -3.48 8.02
CA TYR A 204 -11.01 -4.56 7.53
C TYR A 204 -10.96 -5.80 8.44
N LEU A 205 -9.78 -6.18 8.94
CA LEU A 205 -9.67 -7.27 9.93
C LEU A 205 -10.46 -6.94 11.20
N LYS A 206 -10.41 -5.68 11.67
CA LYS A 206 -11.21 -5.23 12.81
C LYS A 206 -12.71 -5.29 12.52
N ASN A 207 -13.13 -4.86 11.35
CA ASN A 207 -14.52 -4.93 10.90
C ASN A 207 -15.03 -6.37 10.97
N GLU A 208 -14.32 -7.31 10.35
CA GLU A 208 -14.79 -8.69 10.15
C GLU A 208 -14.53 -9.60 11.35
N PHE A 209 -13.41 -9.41 12.04
CA PHE A 209 -12.89 -10.36 13.05
C PHE A 209 -12.59 -9.69 14.41
N GLY A 210 -12.90 -8.40 14.55
CA GLY A 210 -12.67 -7.64 15.77
C GLY A 210 -11.21 -7.23 16.00
N TYR A 211 -10.98 -6.37 17.00
CA TYR A 211 -9.64 -5.90 17.36
C TYR A 211 -8.66 -7.04 17.69
N GLU A 212 -9.16 -8.17 18.22
CA GLU A 212 -8.34 -9.31 18.59
C GLU A 212 -7.54 -9.87 17.41
N ALA A 213 -8.11 -9.90 16.20
CA ALA A 213 -7.41 -10.37 15.02
C ALA A 213 -6.15 -9.57 14.70
N VAL A 214 -6.18 -8.26 14.95
CA VAL A 214 -5.02 -7.37 14.78
C VAL A 214 -4.06 -7.49 15.97
N ASN A 215 -4.58 -7.47 17.20
CA ASN A 215 -3.75 -7.50 18.41
C ASN A 215 -2.94 -8.80 18.54
N ARG A 216 -3.49 -9.93 18.08
CA ARG A 216 -2.82 -11.24 18.12
C ARG A 216 -1.63 -11.34 17.18
N LEU A 217 -1.52 -10.47 16.17
CA LEU A 217 -0.28 -10.33 15.39
C LEU A 217 0.90 -10.07 16.32
N TRP A 218 0.72 -9.18 17.29
CA TRP A 218 1.77 -8.81 18.24
C TRP A 218 1.93 -9.81 19.37
N SER A 219 0.83 -10.23 20.01
CA SER A 219 0.94 -11.13 21.17
C SER A 219 1.45 -12.52 20.79
N ASP A 220 1.09 -13.03 19.61
CA ASP A 220 1.32 -14.43 19.22
C ASP A 220 2.42 -14.60 18.16
N ALA A 221 3.05 -13.51 17.72
CA ALA A 221 4.31 -13.58 16.98
C ALA A 221 5.40 -14.27 17.82
N LEU A 222 6.30 -15.00 17.15
CA LEU A 222 7.49 -15.54 17.80
C LEU A 222 8.32 -14.41 18.43
N LYS A 223 8.90 -14.72 19.60
CA LYS A 223 9.67 -13.81 20.44
C LYS A 223 11.17 -14.09 20.31
N PRO A 224 12.05 -13.12 20.62
CA PRO A 224 13.48 -13.36 20.72
C PRO A 224 13.81 -14.60 21.56
N GLY A 225 14.71 -15.43 21.03
CA GLY A 225 15.09 -16.73 21.59
C GLY A 225 14.25 -17.92 21.11
N GLN A 226 13.14 -17.70 20.40
CA GLN A 226 12.40 -18.77 19.71
C GLN A 226 12.95 -19.00 18.30
N ALA A 227 13.03 -20.25 17.86
CA ALA A 227 13.53 -20.59 16.53
C ALA A 227 12.68 -19.93 15.43
N GLY A 228 13.31 -19.13 14.57
CA GLY A 228 12.67 -18.49 13.42
C GLY A 228 12.10 -17.08 13.66
N TYR A 229 12.27 -16.48 14.84
CA TYR A 229 11.68 -15.17 15.15
C TYR A 229 12.12 -14.03 14.19
N GLU A 230 13.37 -14.04 13.74
CA GLU A 230 13.92 -13.09 12.74
C GLU A 230 13.31 -13.26 11.34
N GLN A 231 12.58 -14.35 11.13
CA GLN A 231 11.91 -14.68 9.86
C GLN A 231 10.38 -14.62 9.99
N GLU A 232 9.88 -14.16 11.15
CA GLU A 232 8.46 -14.09 11.45
C GLU A 232 7.79 -13.06 10.54
N ASP A 233 6.76 -13.48 9.81
CA ASP A 233 6.03 -12.61 8.90
C ASP A 233 4.60 -12.38 9.42
N PRO A 234 4.08 -11.13 9.39
CA PRO A 234 2.73 -10.79 9.83
C PRO A 234 1.62 -11.71 9.31
N PHE A 235 1.71 -12.12 8.06
CA PHE A 235 0.69 -12.94 7.40
C PHE A 235 0.80 -14.41 7.81
N VAL A 236 2.00 -14.90 8.14
CA VAL A 236 2.17 -16.22 8.77
C VAL A 236 1.54 -16.21 10.16
N VAL A 237 1.75 -15.16 10.95
CA VAL A 237 1.10 -15.01 12.26
C VAL A 237 -0.42 -14.94 12.10
N LEU A 238 -0.92 -14.17 11.13
CA LEU A 238 -2.35 -14.06 10.87
C LEU A 238 -2.97 -15.41 10.49
N MET A 239 -2.38 -16.13 9.53
CA MET A 239 -2.82 -17.48 9.16
C MET A 239 -2.83 -18.43 10.36
N ARG A 240 -1.75 -18.42 11.16
CA ARG A 240 -1.64 -19.27 12.36
C ARG A 240 -2.69 -18.92 13.42
N THR A 241 -2.91 -17.64 13.67
CA THR A 241 -3.82 -17.18 14.73
C THR A 241 -5.29 -17.36 14.34
N GLN A 242 -5.62 -17.22 13.06
CA GLN A 242 -6.98 -17.38 12.54
C GLN A 242 -7.28 -18.82 12.07
N GLY A 243 -6.26 -19.70 12.01
CA GLY A 243 -6.40 -21.05 11.48
C GLY A 243 -6.67 -21.06 9.97
N TRP A 244 -6.18 -20.07 9.24
CA TRP A 244 -6.38 -19.95 7.80
C TRP A 244 -5.26 -20.64 7.03
N SER A 245 -5.64 -21.32 5.95
CA SER A 245 -4.74 -21.62 4.83
C SER A 245 -4.42 -20.35 4.03
N LEU A 246 -3.40 -20.42 3.16
CA LEU A 246 -3.10 -19.33 2.23
C LEU A 246 -4.28 -18.99 1.31
N SER A 247 -5.01 -20.00 0.83
CA SER A 247 -6.20 -19.80 -0.01
C SER A 247 -7.29 -19.02 0.73
N GLN A 248 -7.53 -19.34 2.00
CA GLN A 248 -8.48 -18.58 2.83
C GLN A 248 -7.99 -17.15 3.11
N LEU A 249 -6.69 -16.96 3.37
CA LEU A 249 -6.12 -15.61 3.48
C LEU A 249 -6.30 -14.82 2.17
N ASN A 250 -6.09 -15.46 1.02
CA ASN A 250 -6.34 -14.88 -0.30
C ASN A 250 -7.81 -14.47 -0.46
N ASP A 251 -8.76 -15.30 -0.01
CA ASP A 251 -10.19 -14.96 -0.05
C ASP A 251 -10.51 -13.74 0.84
N VAL A 252 -9.90 -13.63 2.02
CA VAL A 252 -10.05 -12.47 2.92
C VAL A 252 -9.52 -11.19 2.24
N PHE A 253 -8.32 -11.24 1.65
CA PHE A 253 -7.79 -10.11 0.89
C PHE A 253 -8.63 -9.77 -0.36
N GLY A 254 -9.16 -10.78 -1.06
CA GLY A 254 -10.04 -10.58 -2.21
C GLY A 254 -11.34 -9.87 -1.84
N ASN A 255 -11.95 -10.26 -0.72
CA ASN A 255 -13.12 -9.56 -0.20
C ASN A 255 -12.78 -8.14 0.25
N TRP A 256 -11.65 -7.94 0.93
CA TRP A 256 -11.16 -6.60 1.29
C TRP A 256 -11.02 -5.68 0.07
N ALA A 257 -10.39 -6.16 -1.00
CA ALA A 257 -10.22 -5.40 -2.24
C ALA A 257 -11.57 -5.00 -2.88
N LEU A 258 -12.58 -5.88 -2.82
CA LEU A 258 -13.94 -5.56 -3.29
C LEU A 258 -14.62 -4.49 -2.42
N HIS A 259 -14.51 -4.58 -1.09
CA HIS A 259 -15.11 -3.58 -0.18
C HIS A 259 -14.44 -2.21 -0.28
N ASN A 260 -13.18 -2.13 -0.73
CA ASN A 260 -12.48 -0.85 -0.95
C ASN A 260 -13.07 -0.02 -2.09
N VAL A 261 -13.87 -0.62 -2.99
CA VAL A 261 -14.55 0.14 -4.06
C VAL A 261 -15.51 1.19 -3.50
N ASN A 262 -16.10 0.98 -2.33
CA ASN A 262 -16.98 1.97 -1.69
C ASN A 262 -16.66 2.18 -0.20
N TRP A 263 -15.55 1.62 0.28
CA TRP A 263 -15.12 1.68 1.67
C TRP A 263 -16.22 1.18 2.62
N ASP A 264 -16.79 0.02 2.34
CA ASP A 264 -17.93 -0.54 3.06
C ASP A 264 -17.52 -1.09 4.45
N TYR A 265 -17.04 -0.21 5.33
CA TYR A 265 -16.50 -0.56 6.64
C TYR A 265 -17.44 -0.14 7.77
N ILE A 266 -17.90 -1.12 8.53
CA ILE A 266 -18.74 -0.98 9.71
C ILE A 266 -17.91 -1.33 10.95
N ASN A 267 -17.89 -0.43 11.93
CA ASN A 267 -17.25 -0.70 13.21
C ASN A 267 -17.98 -1.80 13.97
N PRO A 268 -17.32 -2.49 14.92
CA PRO A 268 -17.97 -3.50 15.76
C PRO A 268 -19.20 -3.00 16.55
N ASP A 269 -19.31 -1.69 16.78
CA ASP A 269 -20.48 -1.05 17.42
C ASP A 269 -21.64 -0.74 16.46
N GLY A 270 -21.50 -1.08 15.17
CA GLY A 270 -22.48 -0.85 14.12
C GLY A 270 -22.37 0.52 13.42
N SER A 271 -21.45 1.40 13.83
CA SER A 271 -21.25 2.69 13.18
C SER A 271 -20.57 2.56 11.81
N ASP A 272 -21.04 3.32 10.81
CA ASP A 272 -20.52 3.33 9.44
C ASP A 272 -19.26 4.20 9.33
N GLN A 273 -18.12 3.60 9.66
CA GLN A 273 -16.80 4.22 9.51
C GLN A 273 -16.49 4.53 8.04
N GLY A 274 -17.05 3.75 7.12
CA GLY A 274 -16.95 3.93 5.68
C GLY A 274 -17.33 5.32 5.19
N GLN A 275 -18.24 6.03 5.87
CA GLN A 275 -18.64 7.40 5.49
C GLN A 275 -17.46 8.37 5.53
N ILE A 276 -16.60 8.23 6.54
CA ILE A 276 -15.41 9.06 6.70
C ILE A 276 -14.46 8.80 5.55
N TYR A 277 -14.23 7.53 5.20
CA TYR A 277 -13.35 7.11 4.11
C TYR A 277 -13.87 7.56 2.74
N ARG A 278 -15.16 7.33 2.44
CA ARG A 278 -15.80 7.83 1.21
C ARG A 278 -15.67 9.34 1.07
N LYS A 279 -15.87 10.09 2.16
CA LYS A 279 -15.75 11.55 2.18
C LYS A 279 -14.31 12.01 1.95
N ALA A 280 -13.34 11.39 2.62
CA ALA A 280 -11.95 11.82 2.58
C ALA A 280 -11.23 11.42 1.29
N TYR A 281 -11.37 10.16 0.87
CA TYR A 281 -10.71 9.66 -0.33
C TYR A 281 -11.39 10.16 -1.61
N GLY A 282 -12.70 10.42 -1.56
CA GLY A 282 -13.45 11.01 -2.66
C GLY A 282 -13.67 10.06 -3.84
N SER A 283 -13.74 10.64 -5.04
CA SER A 283 -14.17 9.92 -6.25
C SER A 283 -13.06 9.15 -6.94
N TYR A 284 -13.45 8.09 -7.65
CA TYR A 284 -12.63 7.36 -8.61
C TYR A 284 -12.52 8.06 -9.97
N GLU A 285 -13.29 9.14 -10.22
CA GLU A 285 -13.25 9.89 -11.48
C GLU A 285 -12.20 11.02 -11.47
N GLN A 286 -11.77 11.46 -10.27
CA GLN A 286 -10.76 12.51 -10.13
C GLN A 286 -9.36 11.96 -10.44
N ARG A 287 -8.63 12.66 -11.33
CA ARG A 287 -7.30 12.28 -11.85
C ARG A 287 -6.30 13.43 -11.69
N ASP A 288 -6.21 13.97 -10.48
CA ASP A 288 -5.32 15.07 -10.11
C ASP A 288 -4.33 14.64 -9.01
N GLY A 289 -3.27 15.44 -8.83
CA GLY A 289 -2.22 15.15 -7.86
C GLY A 289 -1.63 13.74 -8.04
N GLN A 290 -1.83 12.88 -7.04
CA GLN A 290 -1.34 11.50 -7.03
C GLN A 290 -2.39 10.47 -7.51
N ARG A 291 -3.59 10.89 -7.89
CA ARG A 291 -4.74 10.01 -8.15
C ARG A 291 -4.76 9.40 -9.56
N PHE A 292 -3.72 9.61 -10.35
CA PHE A 292 -3.62 9.09 -11.72
C PHE A 292 -3.64 7.56 -11.77
N LEU A 293 -3.08 6.89 -10.76
CA LEU A 293 -2.93 5.43 -10.73
C LEU A 293 -4.01 4.72 -9.90
N ARG A 294 -4.97 5.48 -9.35
CA ARG A 294 -6.06 4.99 -8.49
C ARG A 294 -7.00 4.02 -9.21
N VAL A 295 -7.26 4.24 -10.49
CA VAL A 295 -8.12 3.39 -11.32
C VAL A 295 -7.31 2.90 -12.51
N THR A 296 -7.30 1.59 -12.67
CA THR A 296 -6.55 0.89 -13.70
C THR A 296 -7.20 1.09 -15.06
N GLN A 297 -6.39 1.52 -16.02
CA GLN A 297 -6.77 1.62 -17.42
C GLN A 297 -6.24 0.41 -18.18
N LEU A 298 -7.07 -0.18 -19.03
CA LEU A 298 -6.71 -1.39 -19.76
C LEU A 298 -6.18 -1.08 -21.15
N ASP A 299 -5.29 -1.94 -21.64
CA ASP A 299 -4.86 -1.98 -23.02
C ASP A 299 -5.82 -2.81 -23.86
N ALA A 300 -6.12 -2.34 -25.07
CA ALA A 300 -6.95 -3.08 -26.01
C ALA A 300 -6.15 -4.20 -26.68
N ILE A 301 -6.72 -5.41 -26.70
CA ILE A 301 -6.27 -6.53 -27.54
C ILE A 301 -7.07 -6.54 -28.84
N ASP A 302 -8.40 -6.58 -28.71
CA ASP A 302 -9.36 -6.58 -29.82
C ASP A 302 -10.65 -5.88 -29.35
N THR A 303 -10.80 -4.61 -29.71
CA THR A 303 -11.96 -3.80 -29.28
C THR A 303 -13.28 -4.27 -29.85
N GLN A 304 -13.29 -4.94 -31.02
CA GLN A 304 -14.52 -5.48 -31.62
C GLN A 304 -15.02 -6.68 -30.82
N LYS A 305 -14.10 -7.48 -30.29
CA LYS A 305 -14.40 -8.58 -29.37
C LYS A 305 -14.41 -8.17 -27.90
N ARG A 306 -14.18 -6.88 -27.61
CA ARG A 306 -14.12 -6.31 -26.26
C ARG A 306 -13.10 -7.02 -25.36
N GLN A 307 -11.96 -7.37 -25.93
CA GLN A 307 -10.85 -8.06 -25.26
C GLN A 307 -9.76 -7.07 -24.88
N PHE A 308 -9.34 -7.13 -23.62
CA PHE A 308 -8.42 -6.17 -23.02
C PHE A 308 -7.43 -6.88 -22.08
N ALA A 309 -6.34 -6.19 -21.75
CA ALA A 309 -5.37 -6.63 -20.76
C ALA A 309 -4.99 -5.51 -19.81
N VAL A 310 -4.54 -5.89 -18.62
CA VAL A 310 -3.85 -4.96 -17.74
C VAL A 310 -2.47 -4.62 -18.33
N PRO A 311 -2.06 -3.34 -18.32
CA PRO A 311 -0.68 -2.97 -18.64
C PRO A 311 0.28 -3.69 -17.70
N PHE A 312 1.42 -4.16 -18.21
CA PHE A 312 2.31 -5.05 -17.47
C PHE A 312 2.81 -4.44 -16.15
N GLU A 313 3.17 -3.16 -16.13
CA GLU A 313 3.62 -2.43 -14.94
C GLU A 313 2.49 -2.08 -13.96
N TRP A 314 1.23 -2.21 -14.40
CA TRP A 314 0.04 -2.05 -13.55
C TRP A 314 -0.53 -3.38 -13.06
N ALA A 315 -0.01 -4.50 -13.55
CA ALA A 315 -0.40 -5.81 -13.08
C ALA A 315 -0.18 -5.91 -11.55
N PRO A 316 -1.16 -6.45 -10.80
CA PRO A 316 -1.09 -6.45 -9.37
C PRO A 316 0.06 -7.33 -8.89
N GLN A 317 0.75 -6.88 -7.86
CA GLN A 317 1.67 -7.72 -7.09
C GLN A 317 0.87 -8.54 -6.05
N ARG A 318 1.57 -9.32 -5.20
CA ARG A 318 0.93 -10.15 -4.18
C ARG A 318 0.05 -9.29 -3.24
N TRP A 319 -1.26 -9.51 -3.32
CA TRP A 319 -2.34 -8.80 -2.63
C TRP A 319 -2.44 -7.30 -2.94
N GLY A 320 -1.75 -6.85 -3.99
CA GLY A 320 -2.14 -5.65 -4.70
C GLY A 320 -3.36 -5.96 -5.57
N TYR A 321 -4.12 -4.94 -5.93
CA TYR A 321 -5.32 -5.06 -6.74
C TYR A 321 -5.50 -3.91 -7.72
N ASN A 322 -6.17 -4.22 -8.83
CA ASN A 322 -6.65 -3.25 -9.80
C ASN A 322 -8.12 -2.94 -9.54
N ILE A 323 -8.52 -1.69 -9.79
CA ILE A 323 -9.91 -1.27 -9.90
C ILE A 323 -10.12 -0.78 -11.32
N VAL A 324 -10.98 -1.44 -12.09
CA VAL A 324 -11.32 -1.06 -13.47
C VAL A 324 -12.75 -0.60 -13.53
N ARG A 325 -12.97 0.65 -13.93
CA ARG A 325 -14.31 1.21 -14.15
C ARG A 325 -14.93 0.60 -15.41
N LEU A 326 -16.14 0.05 -15.30
CA LEU A 326 -16.90 -0.54 -16.40
C LEU A 326 -18.14 0.29 -16.72
N PHE A 327 -18.37 0.58 -17.99
CA PHE A 327 -19.53 1.31 -18.49
C PHE A 327 -20.48 0.33 -19.17
N PRO A 328 -21.62 -0.03 -18.53
CA PRO A 328 -22.62 -0.88 -19.17
C PRO A 328 -23.13 -0.26 -20.47
N ASP A 329 -23.41 -1.11 -21.46
CA ASP A 329 -24.07 -0.70 -22.69
C ASP A 329 -25.48 -0.16 -22.38
N ASN A 330 -26.00 0.72 -23.23
CA ASN A 330 -27.34 1.28 -23.02
C ASN A 330 -28.41 0.18 -22.96
N GLY A 331 -29.15 0.12 -21.86
CA GLY A 331 -30.18 -0.90 -21.62
C GLY A 331 -29.66 -2.27 -21.17
N ALA A 332 -28.35 -2.42 -20.90
CA ALA A 332 -27.79 -3.66 -20.39
C ALA A 332 -28.41 -4.03 -19.02
N THR A 333 -28.91 -5.26 -18.91
CA THR A 333 -29.43 -5.84 -17.66
C THR A 333 -28.41 -6.77 -17.00
N THR A 334 -27.33 -7.11 -17.70
CA THR A 334 -26.24 -7.96 -17.24
C THR A 334 -24.92 -7.52 -17.87
N VAL A 335 -23.83 -7.75 -17.16
CA VAL A 335 -22.46 -7.70 -17.68
C VAL A 335 -21.80 -9.04 -17.47
N THR A 336 -21.18 -9.59 -18.50
CA THR A 336 -20.37 -10.80 -18.40
C THR A 336 -18.89 -10.44 -18.44
N VAL A 337 -18.14 -10.91 -17.45
CA VAL A 337 -16.68 -10.83 -17.42
C VAL A 337 -16.13 -12.23 -17.67
N THR A 338 -15.39 -12.39 -18.76
CA THR A 338 -14.59 -13.59 -19.04
C THR A 338 -13.14 -13.24 -18.70
N PHE A 339 -12.62 -13.82 -17.62
CA PHE A 339 -11.30 -13.54 -17.06
C PHE A 339 -10.27 -14.59 -17.47
N ARG A 340 -9.06 -14.14 -17.81
CA ARG A 340 -7.92 -14.97 -18.19
C ARG A 340 -6.63 -14.42 -17.59
N GLY A 341 -6.13 -15.02 -16.53
CA GLY A 341 -4.81 -14.78 -15.96
C GLY A 341 -3.69 -15.29 -16.88
N ILE A 342 -2.55 -14.59 -16.87
CA ILE A 342 -1.33 -15.00 -17.58
C ILE A 342 -0.47 -15.77 -16.58
N VAL A 343 -0.63 -17.09 -16.57
CA VAL A 343 0.01 -17.98 -15.61
C VAL A 343 1.52 -18.10 -15.91
N GLN A 344 2.33 -17.75 -14.91
CA GLN A 344 3.75 -18.04 -14.87
C GLN A 344 4.00 -19.19 -13.89
N THR A 345 4.70 -20.23 -14.36
CA THR A 345 4.96 -21.46 -13.59
C THR A 345 6.35 -21.52 -12.96
N LYS A 346 7.26 -20.63 -13.36
CA LYS A 346 8.63 -20.52 -12.83
C LYS A 346 9.19 -19.10 -12.98
N PRO A 347 10.18 -18.67 -12.16
CA PRO A 347 10.84 -17.39 -12.38
C PRO A 347 11.38 -17.25 -13.81
N ALA A 348 11.25 -16.06 -14.40
CA ALA A 348 11.68 -15.79 -15.76
C ALA A 348 13.21 -15.71 -15.88
N ASN A 349 13.86 -15.17 -14.86
CA ASN A 349 15.30 -14.90 -14.81
C ASN A 349 15.85 -15.19 -13.41
N THR A 350 17.18 -15.34 -13.32
CA THR A 350 17.90 -15.39 -12.05
C THR A 350 18.19 -13.97 -11.55
N LEU A 351 18.37 -13.83 -10.23
CA LEU A 351 18.71 -12.54 -9.63
C LEU A 351 20.22 -12.23 -9.75
N PRO A 352 20.59 -10.96 -10.00
CA PRO A 352 21.99 -10.55 -10.20
C PRO A 352 22.82 -10.41 -8.91
N GLY A 353 22.25 -10.54 -7.72
CA GLY A 353 22.94 -10.42 -6.43
C GLY A 353 22.98 -8.98 -5.88
N LEU A 354 21.98 -8.15 -6.17
CA LEU A 354 21.84 -6.80 -5.62
C LEU A 354 21.34 -6.81 -4.16
N GLU A 355 21.46 -5.66 -3.50
CA GLU A 355 21.02 -5.48 -2.12
C GLU A 355 19.53 -5.78 -1.96
N ASN A 356 19.18 -6.41 -0.83
CA ASN A 356 17.80 -6.82 -0.48
C ASN A 356 17.13 -7.76 -1.48
N GLU A 357 17.86 -8.37 -2.40
CA GLU A 357 17.34 -9.52 -3.14
C GLU A 357 17.10 -10.71 -2.21
N PRO A 358 16.02 -11.49 -2.43
CA PRO A 358 15.82 -12.72 -1.68
C PRO A 358 16.90 -13.74 -2.06
N SER A 359 17.40 -14.48 -1.06
CA SER A 359 18.43 -15.51 -1.26
C SER A 359 17.92 -16.72 -2.05
N THR A 360 16.60 -16.94 -2.07
CA THR A 360 15.93 -17.95 -2.88
C THR A 360 14.65 -17.38 -3.48
N LEU A 361 14.32 -17.82 -4.70
CA LEU A 361 13.07 -17.48 -5.35
C LEU A 361 12.05 -18.60 -5.11
N ALA A 362 10.90 -18.25 -4.55
CA ALA A 362 9.74 -19.12 -4.57
C ALA A 362 9.19 -19.23 -6.00
N GLU A 363 8.48 -20.33 -6.29
CA GLU A 363 7.70 -20.43 -7.51
C GLU A 363 6.61 -19.34 -7.53
N PRO A 364 6.24 -18.78 -8.69
CA PRO A 364 5.33 -17.64 -8.75
C PRO A 364 3.94 -17.91 -8.15
N GLY A 365 3.49 -19.18 -8.24
CA GLY A 365 2.19 -19.61 -7.75
C GLY A 365 1.02 -18.82 -8.35
N SER A 366 1.09 -18.44 -9.63
CA SER A 366 0.18 -17.49 -10.26
C SER A 366 -1.29 -17.85 -10.06
N ASN A 367 -1.99 -17.05 -9.27
CA ASN A 367 -3.44 -17.12 -9.07
C ASN A 367 -4.00 -15.73 -8.73
N TRP A 368 -5.32 -15.57 -8.79
CA TRP A 368 -6.03 -14.31 -8.64
C TRP A 368 -7.26 -14.46 -7.74
N ARG A 369 -7.71 -13.33 -7.20
CA ARG A 369 -9.08 -13.13 -6.73
C ARG A 369 -9.70 -11.97 -7.48
N TRP A 370 -10.92 -12.14 -7.97
CA TRP A 370 -11.58 -11.09 -8.72
C TRP A 370 -13.09 -11.10 -8.54
N GLY A 371 -13.72 -9.97 -8.83
CA GLY A 371 -15.15 -9.79 -8.66
C GLY A 371 -15.62 -8.44 -9.18
N VAL A 372 -16.93 -8.22 -9.17
CA VAL A 372 -17.57 -7.01 -9.68
C VAL A 372 -18.36 -6.35 -8.56
N VAL A 373 -18.23 -5.04 -8.47
CA VAL A 373 -18.93 -4.19 -7.50
C VAL A 373 -19.76 -3.16 -8.25
N ALA A 374 -21.05 -3.13 -7.98
CA ALA A 374 -21.91 -2.00 -8.34
C ALA A 374 -22.10 -1.09 -7.13
N ILE A 375 -22.10 0.22 -7.38
CA ILE A 375 -22.55 1.21 -6.41
C ILE A 375 -23.88 1.75 -6.92
N SER A 376 -24.92 1.70 -6.10
CA SER A 376 -26.24 2.25 -6.44
C SER A 376 -26.32 3.76 -6.21
N GLN A 377 -27.38 4.38 -6.74
CA GLN A 377 -27.65 5.81 -6.63
C GLN A 377 -27.72 6.30 -5.17
N ASP A 378 -28.24 5.48 -4.26
CA ASP A 378 -28.26 5.71 -2.81
C ASP A 378 -26.90 5.47 -2.11
N GLY A 379 -25.87 5.05 -2.87
CA GLY A 379 -24.52 4.85 -2.36
C GLY A 379 -24.24 3.49 -1.74
N GLN A 380 -25.18 2.53 -1.84
CA GLN A 380 -24.98 1.17 -1.36
C GLN A 380 -24.17 0.33 -2.35
N SER A 381 -23.34 -0.57 -1.82
CA SER A 381 -22.61 -1.54 -2.63
C SER A 381 -23.42 -2.79 -2.88
N ARG A 382 -23.25 -3.36 -4.06
CA ARG A 382 -23.68 -4.71 -4.40
C ARG A 382 -22.48 -5.45 -4.97
N ILE A 383 -21.93 -6.32 -4.15
CA ILE A 383 -20.65 -6.99 -4.37
C ILE A 383 -20.94 -8.42 -4.86
N SER A 384 -20.24 -8.88 -5.90
CA SER A 384 -20.29 -10.29 -6.32
C SER A 384 -19.58 -11.18 -5.30
N PRO A 385 -19.84 -12.50 -5.27
CA PRO A 385 -18.90 -13.44 -4.66
C PRO A 385 -17.50 -13.26 -5.26
N VAL A 386 -16.47 -13.46 -4.44
CA VAL A 386 -15.08 -13.54 -4.91
C VAL A 386 -14.91 -14.79 -5.77
N VAL A 387 -14.28 -14.62 -6.93
CA VAL A 387 -13.86 -15.73 -7.80
C VAL A 387 -12.38 -16.04 -7.55
N ASP A 388 -12.08 -17.31 -7.28
CA ASP A 388 -10.73 -17.88 -7.25
C ASP A 388 -10.41 -18.46 -8.63
N GLY A 389 -9.24 -18.13 -9.17
CA GLY A 389 -8.65 -18.87 -10.28
C GLY A 389 -8.03 -18.01 -11.36
N ALA A 390 -7.18 -18.67 -12.15
CA ALA A 390 -6.59 -18.11 -13.36
C ALA A 390 -7.58 -17.95 -14.52
N ASP A 391 -8.71 -18.65 -14.50
CA ASP A 391 -9.72 -18.60 -15.55
C ASP A 391 -11.11 -18.65 -14.93
N GLY A 392 -12.03 -17.85 -15.46
CA GLY A 392 -13.42 -17.95 -15.07
C GLY A 392 -14.31 -16.98 -15.82
N ASP A 393 -15.60 -17.27 -15.78
CA ASP A 393 -16.63 -16.41 -16.35
C ASP A 393 -17.62 -16.03 -15.24
N MET A 394 -18.00 -14.76 -15.17
CA MET A 394 -18.97 -14.25 -14.21
C MET A 394 -20.01 -13.39 -14.90
N ILE A 395 -21.28 -13.68 -14.63
CA ILE A 395 -22.42 -12.85 -15.05
C ILE A 395 -22.87 -12.04 -13.84
N PHE A 396 -22.82 -10.72 -13.97
CA PHE A 396 -23.26 -9.79 -12.94
C PHE A 396 -24.54 -9.05 -13.40
N PRO A 397 -25.65 -9.12 -12.63
CA PRO A 397 -26.85 -8.37 -12.98
C PRO A 397 -26.61 -6.88 -12.79
N VAL A 398 -27.02 -6.05 -13.75
CA VAL A 398 -26.97 -4.59 -13.68
C VAL A 398 -28.39 -4.07 -13.46
N LYS A 399 -28.53 -3.14 -12.51
CA LYS A 399 -29.81 -2.49 -12.20
C LYS A 399 -29.81 -1.07 -12.75
N ALA A 400 -31.00 -0.56 -13.10
CA ALA A 400 -31.18 0.83 -13.50
C ALA A 400 -30.80 1.84 -12.38
N THR A 401 -30.78 1.39 -11.13
CA THR A 401 -30.34 2.16 -9.97
C THR A 401 -28.82 2.16 -9.75
N ASP A 402 -28.05 1.38 -10.52
CA ASP A 402 -26.59 1.37 -10.39
C ASP A 402 -26.01 2.64 -11.01
N LYS A 403 -25.25 3.43 -10.23
CA LYS A 403 -24.56 4.65 -10.72
C LYS A 403 -23.14 4.36 -11.21
N ALA A 404 -22.51 3.31 -10.70
CA ALA A 404 -21.17 2.90 -11.09
C ALA A 404 -20.99 1.39 -10.99
N LEU A 405 -20.11 0.84 -11.82
CA LEU A 405 -19.73 -0.56 -11.88
C LEU A 405 -18.21 -0.65 -12.02
N TYR A 406 -17.60 -1.56 -11.25
CA TYR A 406 -16.16 -1.78 -11.21
C TYR A 406 -15.84 -3.27 -11.24
N LEU A 407 -14.81 -3.66 -12.00
CA LEU A 407 -14.13 -4.94 -11.86
C LEU A 407 -12.94 -4.74 -10.92
N VAL A 408 -12.78 -5.63 -9.95
CA VAL A 408 -11.60 -5.69 -9.08
C VAL A 408 -10.85 -6.97 -9.40
N VAL A 409 -9.53 -6.87 -9.57
CA VAL A 409 -8.64 -8.02 -9.80
C VAL A 409 -7.42 -7.91 -8.89
N MET A 410 -7.21 -8.90 -8.05
CA MET A 410 -6.12 -8.98 -7.08
C MET A 410 -5.16 -10.11 -7.43
N GLY A 411 -3.85 -9.84 -7.33
CA GLY A 411 -2.84 -10.90 -7.40
C GLY A 411 -2.88 -11.72 -6.11
N ALA A 412 -3.13 -13.02 -6.21
CA ALA A 412 -3.42 -13.87 -5.05
C ALA A 412 -2.71 -15.21 -5.19
N PRO A 413 -1.36 -15.27 -5.07
CA PRO A 413 -0.63 -16.47 -5.39
C PRO A 413 -0.95 -17.64 -4.45
N ASP A 414 -0.94 -18.85 -5.02
CA ASP A 414 -1.11 -20.13 -4.29
C ASP A 414 0.17 -20.61 -3.61
N VAL A 415 1.30 -19.96 -3.91
CA VAL A 415 2.57 -20.13 -3.21
C VAL A 415 2.83 -18.87 -2.42
N TYR A 416 3.06 -19.03 -1.13
CA TYR A 416 3.28 -17.90 -0.25
C TYR A 416 4.57 -17.16 -0.60
N GLN A 417 4.44 -15.89 -0.98
CA GLN A 417 5.57 -15.02 -1.29
C GLN A 417 5.89 -14.15 -0.07
N LYS A 418 7.08 -14.34 0.51
CA LYS A 418 7.66 -13.43 1.50
C LYS A 418 8.36 -12.29 0.78
N ILE A 419 8.10 -11.05 1.21
CA ILE A 419 8.71 -9.85 0.63
C ILE A 419 9.35 -9.08 1.78
N GLN A 420 10.67 -8.94 1.74
CA GLN A 420 11.42 -8.25 2.79
C GLN A 420 11.45 -6.75 2.59
N TRP A 421 11.90 -6.03 3.62
CA TRP A 421 12.09 -4.60 3.60
C TRP A 421 12.95 -4.14 2.40
N ASP A 422 12.42 -3.19 1.62
CA ASP A 422 13.07 -2.61 0.43
C ASP A 422 13.60 -3.64 -0.58
N GLN A 423 12.92 -4.80 -0.68
CA GLN A 423 13.19 -5.77 -1.74
C GLN A 423 13.01 -5.12 -3.12
N PRO A 424 13.98 -5.26 -4.04
CA PRO A 424 13.98 -4.52 -5.28
C PRO A 424 12.90 -5.01 -6.25
N TRP A 425 12.32 -4.07 -7.01
CA TRP A 425 11.13 -4.30 -7.84
C TRP A 425 11.27 -5.49 -8.81
N HIS A 426 12.41 -5.61 -9.49
CA HIS A 426 12.64 -6.70 -10.46
C HIS A 426 12.62 -8.10 -9.83
N SER A 427 12.75 -8.21 -8.51
CA SER A 427 12.68 -9.45 -7.74
C SER A 427 11.29 -9.74 -7.16
N ILE A 428 10.25 -8.97 -7.54
CA ILE A 428 8.88 -9.13 -7.07
C ILE A 428 7.99 -9.60 -8.23
N TYR A 429 7.20 -10.65 -7.99
CA TYR A 429 6.25 -11.13 -8.98
C TYR A 429 5.08 -10.15 -9.17
N ARG A 430 4.67 -10.00 -10.43
CA ARG A 430 3.39 -9.40 -10.82
C ARG A 430 2.52 -10.46 -11.48
N TYR A 431 1.21 -10.26 -11.41
CA TYR A 431 0.21 -11.22 -11.86
C TYR A 431 -0.64 -10.65 -13.01
N PRO A 432 -0.10 -10.54 -14.24
CA PRO A 432 -0.80 -9.94 -15.36
C PRO A 432 -1.99 -10.78 -15.82
N TRP A 433 -3.00 -10.11 -16.36
CA TRP A 433 -4.28 -10.72 -16.72
C TRP A 433 -4.95 -10.04 -17.91
N MET A 434 -5.92 -10.73 -18.50
CA MET A 434 -6.76 -10.29 -19.60
C MET A 434 -8.23 -10.50 -19.24
N ALA A 435 -9.11 -9.69 -19.81
CA ALA A 435 -10.55 -9.91 -19.71
C ALA A 435 -11.30 -9.52 -20.98
N SER A 436 -12.42 -10.21 -21.20
CA SER A 436 -13.42 -9.86 -22.21
C SER A 436 -14.70 -9.44 -21.51
N PHE A 437 -15.37 -8.41 -22.06
CA PHE A 437 -16.57 -7.82 -21.46
C PHE A 437 -17.76 -7.89 -22.42
N GLU A 438 -18.81 -8.60 -22.04
CA GLU A 438 -20.11 -8.54 -22.73
C GLU A 438 -21.06 -7.61 -21.96
N GLY A 439 -21.78 -6.74 -22.66
CA GLY A 439 -22.73 -5.80 -22.06
C GLY A 439 -22.09 -4.58 -21.38
N ALA A 440 -20.77 -4.40 -21.47
CA ALA A 440 -20.05 -3.22 -20.99
C ALA A 440 -18.74 -2.97 -21.78
N MET A 441 -18.20 -1.76 -21.67
CA MET A 441 -16.82 -1.41 -22.04
C MET A 441 -16.04 -0.90 -20.83
N PRO A 442 -14.74 -1.21 -20.69
CA PRO A 442 -13.90 -0.54 -19.70
C PRO A 442 -13.73 0.95 -20.04
N GLU A 443 -13.39 1.75 -19.02
CA GLU A 443 -13.11 3.19 -19.16
C GLU A 443 -12.16 3.48 -20.33
N GLY A 444 -12.53 4.47 -21.14
CA GLY A 444 -11.77 4.90 -22.31
C GLY A 444 -12.23 4.27 -23.62
N PHE A 445 -13.01 3.18 -23.56
CA PHE A 445 -13.48 2.44 -24.72
C PHE A 445 -15.00 2.46 -24.90
N GLN A 446 -15.74 3.01 -23.94
CA GLN A 446 -17.18 3.18 -24.05
C GLN A 446 -17.57 4.25 -25.08
N PRO A 447 -18.77 4.17 -25.68
CA PRO A 447 -19.30 5.25 -26.50
C PRO A 447 -19.31 6.58 -25.76
N GLY A 448 -18.75 7.63 -26.36
CA GLY A 448 -18.66 8.94 -25.74
C GLY A 448 -17.61 9.06 -24.63
N ALA A 449 -16.62 8.15 -24.58
CA ALA A 449 -15.48 8.27 -23.67
C ALA A 449 -14.87 9.67 -23.72
N GLN A 450 -14.73 10.29 -22.56
CA GLN A 450 -14.24 11.67 -22.46
C GLN A 450 -12.75 11.73 -22.79
N ALA A 451 -12.37 12.80 -23.48
CA ALA A 451 -10.96 13.13 -23.63
C ALA A 451 -10.33 13.44 -22.26
N PRO A 452 -9.03 13.20 -22.06
CA PRO A 452 -8.36 13.49 -20.79
C PRO A 452 -8.48 14.94 -20.31
N THR A 453 -8.64 15.90 -21.23
CA THR A 453 -8.90 17.32 -20.94
C THR A 453 -9.97 17.88 -21.87
N LEU A 454 -10.62 18.98 -21.49
CA LEU A 454 -11.65 19.65 -22.31
C LEU A 454 -11.11 20.16 -23.66
N LYS A 455 -9.84 20.57 -23.69
CA LYS A 455 -9.14 21.05 -24.89
C LYS A 455 -7.81 20.33 -25.04
N GLY A 456 -7.52 19.91 -26.26
CA GLY A 456 -6.34 19.13 -26.60
C GLY A 456 -6.51 18.43 -27.95
N HIS A 457 -5.48 17.69 -28.34
CA HIS A 457 -5.43 16.95 -29.60
C HIS A 457 -4.55 15.71 -29.46
N ARG A 458 -4.59 14.84 -30.48
CA ARG A 458 -3.73 13.65 -30.58
C ARG A 458 -2.42 14.03 -31.27
N HIS A 459 -1.28 13.68 -30.68
CA HIS A 459 0.03 13.97 -31.26
C HIS A 459 0.23 13.17 -32.56
N PRO A 460 0.67 13.79 -33.68
CA PRO A 460 0.80 13.09 -34.96
C PRO A 460 1.86 11.97 -34.92
N ASN A 461 2.88 12.12 -34.07
CA ASN A 461 3.88 11.08 -33.83
C ASN A 461 3.51 10.28 -32.56
N GLY A 462 2.82 9.16 -32.76
CA GLY A 462 2.46 8.18 -31.73
C GLY A 462 1.00 8.17 -31.29
N GLY A 463 0.25 9.25 -31.49
CA GLY A 463 -1.19 9.29 -31.21
C GLY A 463 -1.57 9.47 -29.73
N GLY A 464 -0.66 9.84 -28.84
CA GLY A 464 -0.97 10.19 -27.45
C GLY A 464 -1.72 11.51 -27.31
N TRP A 465 -2.28 11.77 -26.13
CA TRP A 465 -3.05 12.99 -25.87
C TRP A 465 -2.15 14.16 -25.44
N VAL A 466 -2.35 15.33 -26.06
CA VAL A 466 -1.66 16.57 -25.72
C VAL A 466 -2.71 17.65 -25.43
N ALA A 467 -2.71 18.17 -24.21
CA ALA A 467 -3.56 19.30 -23.86
C ALA A 467 -3.04 20.61 -24.49
N ASP A 468 -3.93 21.54 -24.84
CA ASP A 468 -3.57 22.80 -25.52
C ASP A 468 -2.57 23.68 -24.73
N GLY A 469 -2.50 23.51 -23.41
CA GLY A 469 -1.57 24.23 -22.54
C GLY A 469 -0.17 23.60 -22.44
N ALA A 470 0.06 22.46 -23.09
CA ALA A 470 1.34 21.77 -23.08
C ALA A 470 2.17 22.11 -24.33
N GLN A 471 3.50 22.11 -24.18
CA GLN A 471 4.42 22.31 -25.30
C GLN A 471 5.02 20.97 -25.71
N VAL A 472 4.69 20.49 -26.91
CA VAL A 472 5.22 19.22 -27.44
C VAL A 472 5.85 19.46 -28.80
N ALA A 473 7.10 19.05 -28.99
CA ALA A 473 7.80 19.14 -30.26
C ALA A 473 7.27 18.13 -31.27
N ALA A 474 7.16 18.51 -32.54
CA ALA A 474 6.70 17.60 -33.60
C ALA A 474 7.59 16.35 -33.77
N SER A 475 8.86 16.46 -33.39
CA SER A 475 9.86 15.38 -33.40
C SER A 475 9.78 14.45 -32.19
N ALA A 476 9.10 14.85 -31.11
CA ALA A 476 8.89 13.99 -29.95
C ALA A 476 7.89 12.87 -30.28
N TYR A 477 7.96 11.76 -29.56
CA TYR A 477 6.99 10.67 -29.66
C TYR A 477 6.10 10.68 -28.42
N VAL A 478 4.78 10.64 -28.62
CA VAL A 478 3.81 10.47 -27.52
C VAL A 478 2.94 9.27 -27.87
N GLY A 479 3.13 8.16 -27.15
CA GLY A 479 2.47 6.89 -27.40
C GLY A 479 0.94 6.94 -27.20
N PRO A 480 0.17 5.99 -27.76
CA PRO A 480 -1.29 6.09 -27.83
C PRO A 480 -2.00 6.27 -26.48
N GLN A 481 -1.45 5.69 -25.42
CA GLN A 481 -1.99 5.77 -24.04
C GLN A 481 -1.33 6.86 -23.20
N ALA A 482 -0.20 7.41 -23.65
CA ALA A 482 0.53 8.46 -22.95
C ALA A 482 -0.19 9.80 -23.03
N ARG A 483 0.05 10.65 -22.01
CA ARG A 483 -0.61 11.96 -21.87
C ARG A 483 0.37 13.05 -21.51
N VAL A 484 0.27 14.18 -22.20
CA VAL A 484 0.93 15.44 -21.86
C VAL A 484 -0.17 16.44 -21.50
N LEU A 485 -0.42 16.60 -20.20
CA LEU A 485 -1.52 17.43 -19.68
C LEU A 485 -1.07 18.86 -19.40
N SER A 486 0.22 19.05 -19.10
CA SER A 486 0.90 20.33 -19.00
C SER A 486 2.43 20.11 -19.01
N GLY A 487 3.22 21.18 -19.12
CA GLY A 487 4.68 21.07 -19.16
C GLY A 487 5.24 20.96 -20.59
N LYS A 488 6.43 20.38 -20.73
CA LYS A 488 7.19 20.37 -21.98
C LYS A 488 7.70 18.98 -22.35
N VAL A 489 7.55 18.61 -23.62
CA VAL A 489 8.19 17.45 -24.23
C VAL A 489 8.89 17.91 -25.50
N LEU A 490 10.22 17.95 -25.49
CA LEU A 490 11.04 18.60 -26.51
C LEU A 490 11.92 17.60 -27.26
N ASP A 491 12.57 18.09 -28.33
CA ASP A 491 13.56 17.34 -29.11
C ASP A 491 13.03 15.98 -29.62
N HIS A 492 13.73 14.88 -29.32
CA HIS A 492 13.39 13.51 -29.69
C HIS A 492 12.92 12.68 -28.49
N ALA A 493 12.48 13.34 -27.41
CA ALA A 493 11.97 12.65 -26.23
C ALA A 493 10.78 11.74 -26.56
N ARG A 494 10.65 10.66 -25.80
CA ARG A 494 9.59 9.64 -25.98
C ARG A 494 8.80 9.49 -24.69
N ILE A 495 7.48 9.71 -24.78
CA ILE A 495 6.53 9.36 -23.72
C ILE A 495 5.80 8.10 -24.16
N GLU A 496 5.98 7.01 -23.44
CA GLU A 496 5.53 5.66 -23.77
C GLU A 496 4.51 5.15 -22.75
N ASP A 497 3.88 4.01 -23.07
CA ASP A 497 2.96 3.30 -22.19
C ASP A 497 1.86 4.24 -21.63
N HIS A 498 1.62 4.23 -20.31
CA HIS A 498 0.65 5.08 -19.63
C HIS A 498 1.29 6.29 -18.93
N ALA A 499 2.51 6.68 -19.31
CA ALA A 499 3.19 7.79 -18.67
C ALA A 499 2.44 9.12 -18.85
N VAL A 500 2.48 9.95 -17.81
CA VAL A 500 1.83 11.26 -17.75
C VAL A 500 2.85 12.35 -17.48
N VAL A 501 2.89 13.37 -18.34
CA VAL A 501 3.61 14.62 -18.07
C VAL A 501 2.59 15.68 -17.67
N ASN A 502 2.73 16.20 -16.46
CA ASN A 502 1.85 17.21 -15.88
C ASN A 502 2.66 18.23 -15.06
N GLY A 503 3.40 19.09 -15.76
CA GLY A 503 4.09 20.23 -15.16
C GLY A 503 5.61 20.07 -15.01
N GLY A 504 6.21 19.06 -15.65
CA GLY A 504 7.66 18.92 -15.78
C GLY A 504 8.16 19.09 -17.22
N GLU A 505 9.43 18.72 -17.44
CA GLU A 505 10.10 18.79 -18.74
C GLU A 505 10.76 17.45 -19.10
N VAL A 506 10.54 16.99 -20.33
CA VAL A 506 11.25 15.84 -20.91
C VAL A 506 11.89 16.29 -22.21
N SER A 507 13.21 16.10 -22.38
CA SER A 507 13.95 16.63 -23.53
C SER A 507 15.15 15.77 -23.93
N GLY A 508 15.83 16.10 -25.04
CA GLY A 508 16.89 15.28 -25.63
C GLY A 508 16.36 14.01 -26.30
N GLU A 509 16.92 12.87 -25.94
CA GLU A 509 16.51 11.51 -26.34
C GLU A 509 15.91 10.73 -25.15
N ALA A 510 15.48 11.44 -24.09
CA ALA A 510 14.96 10.81 -22.87
C ALA A 510 13.68 10.00 -23.12
N ILE A 511 13.50 8.92 -22.36
CA ILE A 511 12.34 8.03 -22.44
C ILE A 511 11.63 8.01 -21.09
N VAL A 512 10.35 8.36 -21.08
CA VAL A 512 9.46 8.22 -19.93
C VAL A 512 8.36 7.24 -20.29
N GLY A 513 8.19 6.15 -19.54
CA GLY A 513 7.19 5.10 -19.82
C GLY A 513 6.60 4.47 -18.56
N ALA A 514 6.08 3.25 -18.68
CA ALA A 514 5.32 2.56 -17.64
C ALA A 514 4.16 3.41 -17.09
N LEU A 515 4.10 3.61 -15.77
CA LEU A 515 3.08 4.39 -15.08
C LEU A 515 3.64 5.74 -14.58
N SER A 516 4.80 6.17 -15.09
CA SER A 516 5.53 7.32 -14.57
C SER A 516 4.71 8.61 -14.64
N LEU A 517 4.72 9.38 -13.55
CA LEU A 517 4.19 10.74 -13.50
C LEU A 517 5.34 11.75 -13.37
N ILE A 518 5.48 12.62 -14.37
CA ILE A 518 6.44 13.73 -14.36
C ILE A 518 5.70 15.02 -14.02
N SER A 519 5.90 15.52 -12.80
CA SER A 519 5.24 16.71 -12.26
C SER A 519 6.21 17.56 -11.44
N ASN A 520 5.70 18.57 -10.70
CA ASN A 520 6.46 19.37 -9.74
C ASN A 520 7.77 19.97 -10.29
N GLY A 521 7.82 20.32 -11.58
CA GLY A 521 8.99 20.90 -12.22
C GLY A 521 10.15 19.93 -12.46
N VAL A 522 9.95 18.62 -12.30
CA VAL A 522 10.97 17.61 -12.60
C VAL A 522 11.41 17.67 -14.05
N LYS A 523 12.71 17.46 -14.28
CA LYS A 523 13.33 17.42 -15.60
C LYS A 523 13.93 16.06 -15.88
N VAL A 524 13.60 15.47 -17.03
CA VAL A 524 14.18 14.23 -17.54
C VAL A 524 14.84 14.53 -18.89
N THR A 525 16.18 14.53 -18.95
CA THR A 525 16.93 15.03 -20.12
C THR A 525 17.95 14.02 -20.63
N ASP A 526 18.66 14.37 -21.71
CA ASP A 526 19.71 13.58 -22.35
C ASP A 526 19.21 12.22 -22.84
N LYS A 527 19.73 11.10 -22.31
CA LYS A 527 19.34 9.71 -22.65
C LYS A 527 18.77 8.97 -21.45
N ALA A 528 18.28 9.70 -20.44
CA ALA A 528 17.72 9.09 -19.24
C ALA A 528 16.46 8.30 -19.57
N LEU A 529 16.25 7.19 -18.84
CA LEU A 529 15.06 6.36 -18.93
C LEU A 529 14.36 6.34 -17.57
N VAL A 530 13.07 6.67 -17.56
CA VAL A 530 12.21 6.65 -16.36
C VAL A 530 10.97 5.81 -16.67
N LYS A 531 10.85 4.64 -16.04
CA LYS A 531 9.72 3.72 -16.19
C LYS A 531 9.28 3.24 -14.81
N THR A 532 8.68 4.12 -14.03
CA THR A 532 8.26 3.85 -12.65
C THR A 532 6.81 3.38 -12.54
N SER A 533 6.47 2.81 -11.38
CA SER A 533 5.15 2.23 -11.07
C SER A 533 4.48 2.81 -9.81
N PHE A 534 5.17 3.72 -9.10
CA PHE A 534 4.69 4.35 -7.87
C PHE A 534 4.96 5.84 -7.90
N MET A 535 3.91 6.62 -7.58
CA MET A 535 3.93 8.07 -7.33
C MET A 535 4.64 8.90 -8.41
N GLY A 536 4.54 10.22 -8.32
CA GLY A 536 5.30 11.11 -9.19
C GLY A 536 6.78 11.07 -8.81
N ILE A 537 7.66 10.92 -9.79
CA ILE A 537 9.10 11.04 -9.50
C ILE A 537 9.37 12.44 -8.92
N GLY A 538 10.17 12.52 -7.85
CA GLY A 538 10.45 13.79 -7.17
C GLY A 538 9.23 14.39 -6.46
N GLN A 539 8.25 13.57 -6.04
CA GLN A 539 7.10 14.07 -5.30
C GLN A 539 7.49 14.71 -3.97
N PHE A 540 8.58 14.26 -3.33
CA PHE A 540 9.15 14.89 -2.14
C PHE A 540 10.27 15.90 -2.46
N GLU A 541 10.72 15.95 -3.72
CA GLU A 541 11.83 16.78 -4.21
C GLU A 541 11.43 17.56 -5.47
N PRO A 542 10.61 18.62 -5.32
CA PRO A 542 10.22 19.45 -6.46
C PRO A 542 11.45 19.96 -7.23
N GLY A 543 11.40 19.86 -8.56
CA GLY A 543 12.47 20.31 -9.45
C GLY A 543 13.66 19.35 -9.60
N ALA A 544 13.53 18.09 -9.16
CA ALA A 544 14.57 17.08 -9.38
C ALA A 544 14.98 16.96 -10.86
N VAL A 545 16.26 16.68 -11.11
CA VAL A 545 16.83 16.57 -12.48
C VAL A 545 17.40 15.18 -12.67
N ILE A 546 16.84 14.43 -13.63
CA ILE A 546 17.26 13.10 -14.04
C ILE A 546 17.85 13.23 -15.45
N ARG A 547 19.13 12.90 -15.64
CA ARG A 547 19.84 13.19 -16.91
C ARG A 547 20.91 12.15 -17.23
N GLY A 548 21.73 12.39 -18.26
CA GLY A 548 22.77 11.46 -18.69
C GLY A 548 22.19 10.16 -19.23
N THR A 549 22.66 9.02 -18.73
CA THR A 549 22.25 7.67 -19.17
C THR A 549 21.57 6.85 -18.07
N VAL A 550 21.15 7.50 -16.97
CA VAL A 550 20.49 6.80 -15.85
C VAL A 550 19.21 6.09 -16.28
N LYS A 551 18.97 4.90 -15.73
CA LYS A 551 17.75 4.12 -15.91
C LYS A 551 17.06 3.91 -14.56
N LEU A 552 15.83 4.39 -14.44
CA LEU A 552 14.96 4.20 -13.28
C LEU A 552 13.79 3.30 -13.67
N TYR A 553 13.58 2.21 -12.95
CA TYR A 553 12.62 1.18 -13.35
C TYR A 553 11.84 0.60 -12.15
N GLY A 554 10.51 0.50 -12.26
CA GLY A 554 9.66 0.06 -11.15
C GLY A 554 9.51 1.11 -10.04
N ASP A 555 9.12 0.73 -8.83
CA ASP A 555 8.78 1.71 -7.79
C ASP A 555 10.00 2.51 -7.30
N VAL A 556 10.11 3.78 -7.69
CA VAL A 556 11.18 4.68 -7.25
C VAL A 556 10.57 5.98 -6.71
N GLU A 557 10.97 6.42 -5.52
CA GLU A 557 10.58 7.72 -4.90
C GLU A 557 11.83 8.38 -4.30
N LEU A 558 12.32 9.48 -4.88
CA LEU A 558 13.77 9.82 -4.87
C LEU A 558 14.22 10.85 -3.80
N ARG A 559 14.17 10.46 -2.51
CA ARG A 559 14.17 11.39 -1.36
C ARG A 559 15.49 12.00 -0.87
N GLY A 560 16.02 13.02 -1.54
CA GLY A 560 17.12 13.84 -0.99
C GLY A 560 18.13 14.43 -1.98
N GLY A 561 17.85 14.40 -3.28
CA GLY A 561 18.69 15.04 -4.28
C GLY A 561 19.95 14.24 -4.60
N PRO A 562 19.95 13.66 -5.80
CA PRO A 562 20.98 14.09 -6.71
C PRO A 562 20.47 14.29 -8.13
N THR A 563 21.28 15.02 -8.91
CA THR A 563 21.26 14.88 -10.35
C THR A 563 21.78 13.48 -10.70
N LEU A 564 20.87 12.54 -10.92
CA LEU A 564 21.21 11.21 -11.40
C LEU A 564 21.73 11.32 -12.84
N THR A 565 22.93 10.81 -13.09
CA THR A 565 23.57 10.86 -14.42
C THR A 565 23.89 9.49 -15.02
N HIS A 566 23.96 8.45 -14.19
CA HIS A 566 24.35 7.09 -14.58
C HIS A 566 23.80 6.05 -13.56
N GLY A 567 23.84 4.77 -13.92
CA GLY A 567 23.35 3.64 -13.15
C GLY A 567 21.99 3.13 -13.63
N ALA A 568 21.64 1.91 -13.25
CA ALA A 568 20.34 1.31 -13.52
C ALA A 568 19.74 0.76 -12.23
N TYR A 569 18.61 1.33 -11.83
CA TYR A 569 18.02 1.15 -10.51
C TYR A 569 16.63 0.55 -10.59
N SER A 570 16.32 -0.34 -9.64
CA SER A 570 15.03 -1.02 -9.56
C SER A 570 14.54 -1.12 -8.12
N GLY A 571 13.37 -0.54 -7.82
CA GLY A 571 12.90 -0.36 -6.43
C GLY A 571 13.37 0.97 -5.85
N PHE A 572 13.49 1.07 -4.52
CA PHE A 572 13.79 2.35 -3.87
C PHE A 572 15.15 2.94 -4.29
N VAL A 573 15.15 4.22 -4.62
CA VAL A 573 16.37 4.97 -4.93
C VAL A 573 16.42 6.21 -4.06
N ASP A 574 17.56 6.41 -3.40
CA ASP A 574 17.86 7.60 -2.61
C ASP A 574 19.27 8.11 -2.92
N ALA A 575 19.74 9.10 -2.15
CA ALA A 575 21.10 9.65 -2.33
C ALA A 575 22.21 8.59 -2.14
N SER A 576 22.00 7.57 -1.32
CA SER A 576 22.97 6.49 -1.08
C SER A 576 23.09 5.53 -2.26
N SER A 577 22.04 5.40 -3.09
CA SER A 577 22.03 4.50 -4.25
C SER A 577 23.10 4.86 -5.29
N LEU A 578 23.40 6.15 -5.47
CA LEU A 578 24.32 6.64 -6.51
C LEU A 578 25.70 5.97 -6.53
N GLN A 579 26.27 5.80 -5.35
CA GLN A 579 27.66 5.35 -5.19
C GLN A 579 27.73 3.87 -4.82
N SER A 580 26.59 3.18 -4.81
CA SER A 580 26.48 1.79 -4.38
C SER A 580 26.32 0.87 -5.59
N PRO A 581 27.36 0.08 -5.96
CA PRO A 581 27.22 -0.97 -6.96
C PRO A 581 26.10 -1.95 -6.64
N GLN A 582 25.91 -2.26 -5.34
CA GLN A 582 24.88 -3.17 -4.84
C GLN A 582 23.46 -2.61 -4.98
N LYS A 583 23.30 -1.30 -5.15
CA LYS A 583 22.01 -0.64 -5.44
C LYS A 583 21.84 -0.28 -6.93
N GLY A 584 22.80 -0.63 -7.80
CA GLY A 584 22.72 -0.38 -9.23
C GLY A 584 23.55 0.79 -9.76
N GLY A 585 24.38 1.42 -8.92
CA GLY A 585 25.19 2.59 -9.29
C GLY A 585 26.17 2.38 -10.45
N ASN A 586 26.60 1.13 -10.69
CA ASN A 586 27.53 0.76 -11.77
C ASN A 586 26.85 -0.03 -12.91
N LEU A 587 25.52 -0.16 -12.89
CA LEU A 587 24.80 -0.91 -13.91
C LEU A 587 24.51 -0.04 -15.13
N ASP A 588 24.82 -0.56 -16.32
CA ASP A 588 24.42 0.06 -17.59
C ASP A 588 23.00 -0.34 -18.01
N GLU A 589 22.52 -1.51 -17.56
CA GLU A 589 21.24 -2.09 -17.96
C GLU A 589 20.36 -2.41 -16.76
N ILE A 590 19.05 -2.28 -16.96
CA ILE A 590 18.05 -2.62 -15.94
C ILE A 590 18.16 -4.11 -15.62
N PRO A 591 18.21 -4.50 -14.33
CA PRO A 591 18.14 -5.90 -13.91
C PRO A 591 16.97 -6.63 -14.55
N GLN A 592 17.20 -7.83 -15.07
CA GLN A 592 16.14 -8.65 -15.63
C GLN A 592 15.15 -9.07 -14.55
N GLU A 593 13.86 -8.94 -14.84
CA GLU A 593 12.81 -9.19 -13.86
C GLU A 593 12.46 -10.67 -13.76
N ILE A 594 12.04 -11.11 -12.57
CA ILE A 594 11.58 -12.49 -12.37
C ILE A 594 10.17 -12.73 -12.94
N THR A 595 9.41 -11.67 -13.18
CA THR A 595 8.13 -11.77 -13.90
C THR A 595 8.36 -11.75 -15.40
N LYS A 596 7.83 -12.74 -16.11
CA LYS A 596 7.96 -12.87 -17.55
C LYS A 596 7.05 -11.84 -18.25
N ARG A 597 7.66 -10.89 -18.96
CA ARG A 597 6.94 -10.06 -19.93
C ARG A 597 6.53 -10.92 -21.12
N SER A 598 5.25 -11.22 -21.22
CA SER A 598 4.69 -12.08 -22.27
C SER A 598 3.92 -11.25 -23.29
N GLU A 599 3.95 -11.66 -24.55
CA GLU A 599 3.06 -11.07 -25.57
C GLU A 599 1.62 -11.35 -25.17
N VAL A 600 0.84 -10.28 -24.99
CA VAL A 600 -0.57 -10.37 -24.60
C VAL A 600 -1.38 -10.84 -25.80
N LYS A 601 -1.82 -12.09 -25.76
CA LYS A 601 -2.72 -12.70 -26.74
C LYS A 601 -3.90 -13.33 -26.04
N TRP A 602 -5.09 -12.94 -26.46
CA TRP A 602 -6.32 -13.49 -25.90
C TRP A 602 -6.33 -15.02 -25.95
N ARG A 603 -6.73 -15.64 -24.83
CA ARG A 603 -6.92 -17.09 -24.72
C ARG A 603 -8.42 -17.36 -24.58
N PRO A 604 -9.06 -18.04 -25.55
CA PRO A 604 -10.50 -18.27 -25.54
C PRO A 604 -10.97 -19.05 -24.32
#